data_AF-A0A392MGR6-F1
#
_entry.id   AF-A0A392MGR6-F1
#
_cell.length_a   1.000
_cell.length_b   1.000
_cell.length_c   1.000
_cell.angle_alpha   90.00
_cell.angle_beta   90.00
_cell.angle_gamma   90.00
#
_symmetry.space_group_name_H-M   'P 1'
#
loop_
_entity.id
_entity.type
_entity.pdbx_description
1 polymer ?
#
loop_
_entity_poly.entity_id
_entity_poly.type
_entity_poly.pdbx_seq_one_letter_code
_entity_poly.pdbx_strand_id
1 'polypeptide(L)'
;MNCHYILAFFLFAVLVTCTEDPLIRQEDHAEQQFNIFKSKFNKSYATKEEHDYRFGVFKENLKFVEEKNKINKAAGMNYMLGIQEISDLTFDELIAIHSGLRVEDETPNRHYFLIISFYSSEAEEIEGEEEEEDAGMKVEENNIGEYACPEFVFSKLEKKRIYRPWRRGVIVKLLG
;
A
#
# COMPACT_ATOMS: atom_id res chain seq x y z
N MET A 1 -9.52 -32.40 53.56
CA MET A 1 -9.01 -31.72 52.34
C MET A 1 -8.65 -30.31 52.74
N ASN A 2 -7.36 -30.00 52.80
CA ASN A 2 -6.89 -28.75 53.41
C ASN A 2 -7.14 -27.60 52.42
N CYS A 3 -7.91 -26.59 52.85
CA CYS A 3 -8.30 -25.41 52.07
C CYS A 3 -7.10 -24.69 51.43
N HIS A 4 -5.93 -24.79 52.06
CA HIS A 4 -4.67 -24.29 51.52
C HIS A 4 -4.30 -24.87 50.14
N TYR A 5 -4.56 -26.17 49.89
CA TYR A 5 -4.26 -26.77 48.59
C TYR A 5 -5.28 -26.37 47.52
N ILE A 6 -6.53 -26.13 47.90
CA ILE A 6 -7.60 -25.68 46.99
C ILE A 6 -7.33 -24.24 46.56
N LEU A 7 -6.98 -23.36 47.51
CA LEU A 7 -6.60 -21.97 47.23
C LEU A 7 -5.31 -21.88 46.41
N ALA A 8 -4.32 -22.73 46.66
CA ALA A 8 -3.10 -22.82 45.86
C ALA A 8 -3.40 -23.32 44.43
N PHE A 9 -4.33 -24.27 44.26
CA PHE A 9 -4.74 -24.76 42.94
C PHE A 9 -5.47 -23.67 42.13
N PHE A 10 -6.32 -22.86 42.77
CA PHE A 10 -6.97 -21.72 42.12
C PHE A 10 -5.98 -20.58 41.79
N LEU A 11 -5.00 -20.30 42.66
CA LEU A 11 -3.94 -19.32 42.36
C LEU A 11 -3.03 -19.78 41.21
N PHE A 12 -2.72 -21.07 41.14
CA PHE A 12 -1.95 -21.64 40.04
C PHE A 12 -2.74 -21.65 38.73
N ALA A 13 -4.05 -21.95 38.77
CA ALA A 13 -4.92 -21.88 37.60
C ALA A 13 -5.08 -20.44 37.05
N VAL A 14 -5.17 -19.44 37.94
CA VAL A 14 -5.23 -18.01 37.54
C VAL A 14 -3.92 -17.54 36.91
N LEU A 15 -2.76 -17.98 37.42
CA LEU A 15 -1.45 -17.71 36.79
C LEU A 15 -1.30 -18.39 35.42
N VAL A 16 -1.83 -19.60 35.25
CA VAL A 16 -1.81 -20.32 33.98
C VAL A 16 -2.74 -19.70 32.93
N THR A 17 -3.83 -19.01 33.32
CA THR A 17 -4.71 -18.31 32.37
C THR A 17 -4.28 -16.87 32.02
N CYS A 18 -3.24 -16.34 32.65
CA CYS A 18 -2.80 -14.96 32.47
C CYS A 18 -1.38 -14.87 31.90
N THR A 19 -1.09 -15.52 30.78
CA THR A 19 0.19 -15.29 30.08
C THR A 19 0.06 -15.34 28.57
N GLU A 20 -0.55 -14.30 27.98
CA GLU A 20 -0.19 -13.89 26.62
C GLU A 20 -0.01 -12.37 26.59
N ASP A 21 1.23 -11.95 26.80
CA ASP A 21 1.63 -10.54 26.76
C ASP A 21 1.19 -9.91 25.43
N PRO A 22 0.57 -8.71 25.43
CA PRO A 22 0.15 -8.02 24.21
C PRO A 22 1.28 -7.82 23.19
N LEU A 23 2.53 -7.71 23.65
CA LEU A 23 3.71 -7.57 22.79
C LEU A 23 4.00 -8.85 22.01
N ILE A 24 3.84 -10.02 22.63
CA ILE A 24 4.06 -11.33 21.99
C ILE A 24 3.04 -11.53 20.86
N ARG A 25 1.76 -11.21 21.11
CA ARG A 25 0.69 -11.31 20.08
C ARG A 25 0.93 -10.42 18.86
N GLN A 26 1.50 -9.23 19.05
CA GLN A 26 1.81 -8.33 17.94
C GLN A 26 3.04 -8.78 17.15
N GLU A 27 4.01 -9.39 17.82
CA GLU A 27 5.18 -10.01 17.20
C GLU A 27 4.76 -11.20 16.32
N ASP A 28 3.93 -12.10 16.86
CA ASP A 28 3.41 -13.27 16.15
C ASP A 28 2.60 -12.87 14.90
N HIS A 29 1.76 -11.84 15.02
CA HIS A 29 0.98 -11.34 13.87
C HIS A 29 1.89 -10.79 12.75
N ALA A 30 2.90 -10.00 13.10
CA ALA A 30 3.81 -9.43 12.11
C ALA A 30 4.62 -10.53 11.41
N GLU A 31 5.07 -11.54 12.14
CA GLU A 31 5.82 -12.67 11.59
C GLU A 31 4.96 -13.52 10.63
N GLN A 32 3.71 -13.78 10.99
CA GLN A 32 2.75 -14.44 10.10
C GLN A 32 2.55 -13.67 8.79
N GLN A 33 2.33 -12.35 8.88
CA GLN A 33 2.18 -11.50 7.69
C GLN A 33 3.46 -11.48 6.84
N PHE A 34 4.64 -11.48 7.47
CA PHE A 34 5.90 -11.49 6.75
C PHE A 34 6.15 -12.81 6.02
N ASN A 35 5.76 -13.95 6.60
CA ASN A 35 5.84 -15.25 5.94
C ASN A 35 4.88 -15.35 4.74
N ILE A 36 3.68 -14.80 4.87
CA ILE A 36 2.74 -14.67 3.74
C ILE A 36 3.33 -13.77 2.65
N PHE A 37 3.90 -12.61 3.02
CA PHE A 37 4.56 -11.69 2.11
C PHE A 37 5.71 -12.36 1.35
N LYS A 38 6.62 -13.05 2.04
CA LYS A 38 7.74 -13.77 1.42
C LYS A 38 7.24 -14.79 0.40
N SER A 39 6.21 -15.56 0.76
CA SER A 39 5.62 -16.57 -0.11
C SER A 39 4.89 -15.96 -1.31
N LYS A 40 4.16 -14.87 -1.10
CA LYS A 40 3.36 -14.19 -2.14
C LYS A 40 4.24 -13.52 -3.20
N PHE A 41 5.35 -12.92 -2.80
CA PHE A 41 6.26 -12.18 -3.68
C PHE A 41 7.59 -12.91 -3.94
N ASN A 42 7.68 -14.19 -3.59
CA ASN A 42 8.88 -15.03 -3.73
C ASN A 42 10.17 -14.37 -3.18
N LYS A 43 10.07 -13.71 -2.02
CA LYS A 43 11.21 -13.04 -1.39
C LYS A 43 12.07 -14.05 -0.65
N SER A 44 13.38 -13.96 -0.85
CA SER A 44 14.39 -14.68 -0.09
C SER A 44 15.50 -13.72 0.31
N TYR A 45 16.04 -13.90 1.51
CA TYR A 45 17.12 -13.08 2.05
C TYR A 45 18.32 -13.98 2.32
N ALA A 46 19.52 -13.53 1.96
CA ALA A 46 20.70 -14.38 1.93
C ALA A 46 21.27 -14.63 3.33
N THR A 47 21.10 -13.66 4.23
CA THR A 47 21.66 -13.68 5.58
C THR A 47 20.57 -13.45 6.63
N LYS A 48 20.85 -13.87 7.88
CA LYS A 48 19.92 -13.63 8.99
C LYS A 48 19.82 -12.14 9.29
N GLU A 49 20.93 -11.43 9.18
CA GLU A 49 21.02 -9.99 9.40
C GLU A 49 20.14 -9.23 8.40
N GLU A 50 20.18 -9.62 7.12
CA GLU A 50 19.30 -9.06 6.09
C GLU A 50 17.83 -9.40 6.36
N HIS A 51 17.54 -10.65 6.72
CA HIS A 51 16.17 -11.06 7.08
C HIS A 51 15.61 -10.21 8.21
N ASP A 52 16.36 -10.04 9.29
CA ASP A 52 15.93 -9.30 10.48
C ASP A 52 15.76 -7.80 10.17
N TYR A 53 16.65 -7.23 9.35
CA TYR A 53 16.52 -5.86 8.86
C TYR A 53 15.23 -5.67 8.03
N ARG A 54 15.03 -6.53 7.03
CA ARG A 54 13.85 -6.48 6.14
C ARG A 54 12.55 -6.72 6.90
N PHE A 55 12.57 -7.60 7.90
CA PHE A 55 11.45 -7.81 8.79
C PHE A 55 11.12 -6.57 9.64
N GLY A 56 12.15 -5.87 10.14
CA GLY A 56 11.98 -4.60 10.85
C GLY A 56 11.27 -3.55 10.01
N VAL A 57 11.76 -3.32 8.78
CA VAL A 57 11.16 -2.39 7.81
C VAL A 57 9.72 -2.80 7.48
N PHE A 58 9.50 -4.09 7.22
CA PHE A 58 8.16 -4.62 6.97
C PHE A 58 7.19 -4.39 8.12
N LYS A 59 7.64 -4.55 9.38
CA LYS A 59 6.83 -4.33 10.58
C LYS A 59 6.36 -2.88 10.70
N GLU A 60 7.21 -1.92 10.34
CA GLU A 60 6.86 -0.51 10.31
C GLU A 60 5.85 -0.20 9.19
N ASN A 61 6.08 -0.73 8.00
CA ASN A 61 5.18 -0.58 6.85
C ASN A 61 3.80 -1.23 7.11
N LEU A 62 3.76 -2.39 7.75
CA LEU A 62 2.52 -3.07 8.13
C LEU A 62 1.71 -2.24 9.12
N LYS A 63 2.36 -1.69 10.16
CA LYS A 63 1.70 -0.79 11.13
C LYS A 63 1.08 0.42 10.43
N PHE A 64 1.82 1.00 9.49
CA PHE A 64 1.33 2.14 8.72
C PHE A 64 0.09 1.80 7.89
N VAL A 65 0.13 0.68 7.16
CA VAL A 65 -1.01 0.19 6.36
C VAL A 65 -2.24 -0.01 7.25
N GLU A 66 -2.08 -0.66 8.40
CA GLU A 66 -3.18 -0.90 9.34
C GLU A 66 -3.76 0.40 9.91
N GLU A 67 -2.91 1.35 10.30
CA GLU A 67 -3.33 2.64 10.83
C GLU A 67 -4.07 3.47 9.78
N LYS A 68 -3.55 3.52 8.55
CA LYS A 68 -4.23 4.20 7.45
C LYS A 68 -5.56 3.55 7.10
N ASN A 69 -5.63 2.23 7.08
CA ASN A 69 -6.91 1.54 6.83
C ASN A 69 -7.96 1.86 7.91
N LYS A 70 -7.54 2.00 9.18
CA LYS A 70 -8.44 2.46 10.25
C LYS A 70 -8.94 3.89 9.99
N ILE A 71 -8.04 4.80 9.61
CA ILE A 71 -8.38 6.19 9.28
C ILE A 71 -9.31 6.26 8.07
N ASN A 72 -8.98 5.57 6.97
CA ASN A 72 -9.78 5.53 5.74
C ASN A 72 -11.20 5.03 6.02
N LYS A 73 -11.31 3.94 6.78
CA LYS A 73 -12.61 3.39 7.20
C LYS A 73 -13.40 4.39 8.05
N ALA A 74 -12.75 5.07 8.99
CA ALA A 74 -13.40 6.09 9.82
C ALA A 74 -13.83 7.33 9.01
N ALA A 75 -13.07 7.67 7.96
CA ALA A 75 -13.38 8.76 7.03
C ALA A 75 -14.41 8.37 5.94
N GLY A 76 -14.89 7.13 5.93
CA GLY A 76 -15.84 6.64 4.93
C GLY A 76 -15.23 6.48 3.53
N MET A 77 -13.91 6.41 3.42
CA MET A 77 -13.25 6.15 2.15
C MET A 77 -13.45 4.69 1.76
N ASN A 78 -13.66 4.43 0.47
CA ASN A 78 -13.94 3.10 -0.07
C ASN A 78 -12.66 2.30 -0.44
N TYR A 79 -11.47 2.81 -0.09
CA TYR A 79 -10.21 2.16 -0.40
C TYR A 79 -9.39 1.78 0.84
N MET A 80 -8.60 0.71 0.68
CA MET A 80 -7.69 0.20 1.68
C MET A 80 -6.30 -0.02 1.08
N LEU A 81 -5.28 0.27 1.87
CA LEU A 81 -3.90 -0.07 1.58
C LEU A 81 -3.66 -1.56 1.84
N GLY A 82 -2.79 -2.16 1.04
CA GLY A 82 -2.42 -3.57 1.14
C GLY A 82 -0.91 -3.77 1.29
N ILE A 83 -0.51 -5.01 1.52
CA ILE A 83 0.91 -5.40 1.45
C ILE A 83 1.28 -5.69 -0.01
N GLN A 84 2.34 -5.05 -0.48
CA GLN A 84 2.86 -5.07 -1.86
C GLN A 84 4.29 -5.60 -1.90
N GLU A 85 4.86 -5.79 -3.10
CA GLU A 85 6.22 -6.29 -3.30
C GLU A 85 7.30 -5.42 -2.65
N ILE A 86 7.03 -4.12 -2.51
CA ILE A 86 7.95 -3.11 -1.96
C ILE A 86 7.82 -2.94 -0.44
N SER A 87 6.97 -3.72 0.24
CA SER A 87 6.68 -3.54 1.66
C SER A 87 7.85 -3.86 2.59
N ASP A 88 8.95 -4.44 2.10
CA ASP A 88 10.22 -4.69 2.78
C ASP A 88 11.29 -3.62 2.50
N LEU A 89 10.96 -2.59 1.72
CA LEU A 89 11.87 -1.51 1.35
C LEU A 89 11.62 -0.26 2.19
N THR A 90 12.71 0.42 2.50
CA THR A 90 12.66 1.78 3.05
C THR A 90 12.37 2.78 1.93
N PHE A 91 11.98 3.99 2.32
CA PHE A 91 11.76 5.07 1.37
C PHE A 91 12.98 5.35 0.49
N ASP A 92 14.17 5.42 1.07
CA ASP A 92 15.40 5.74 0.33
C ASP A 92 15.74 4.65 -0.69
N GLU A 93 15.54 3.39 -0.31
CA GLU A 93 15.70 2.25 -1.22
C GLU A 93 14.65 2.27 -2.34
N LEU A 94 13.40 2.55 -2.00
CA LEU A 94 12.32 2.63 -2.97
C LEU A 94 12.61 3.70 -4.03
N ILE A 95 13.04 4.88 -3.59
CA ILE A 95 13.38 6.01 -4.47
C ILE A 95 14.57 5.67 -5.35
N ALA A 96 15.62 5.09 -4.78
CA ALA A 96 16.81 4.69 -5.52
C ALA A 96 16.50 3.67 -6.63
N ILE A 97 15.50 2.81 -6.42
CA ILE A 97 15.12 1.77 -7.38
C ILE A 97 14.08 2.27 -8.41
N HIS A 98 13.09 3.06 -7.99
CA HIS A 98 11.90 3.33 -8.80
C HIS A 98 11.80 4.75 -9.36
N SER A 99 12.55 5.71 -8.82
CA SER A 99 12.46 7.11 -9.26
C SER A 99 13.83 7.62 -9.67
N GLY A 100 13.95 8.05 -10.93
CA GLY A 100 15.12 8.80 -11.42
C GLY A 100 15.24 10.21 -10.85
N LEU A 101 14.53 10.52 -9.76
CA LEU A 101 14.43 11.84 -9.16
C LEU A 101 15.44 11.96 -8.00
N ARG A 102 16.28 13.00 -8.05
CA ARG A 102 17.06 13.45 -6.89
C ARG A 102 16.15 14.31 -6.04
N VAL A 103 15.88 13.89 -4.81
CA VAL A 103 14.90 14.58 -3.95
C VAL A 103 15.65 15.41 -2.90
N GLU A 104 15.72 16.73 -3.07
CA GLU A 104 16.42 17.66 -2.15
C GLU A 104 15.74 17.75 -0.76
N ASP A 105 16.48 17.61 0.33
CA ASP A 105 16.13 16.96 1.62
C ASP A 105 15.03 17.53 2.56
N GLU A 106 14.16 18.47 2.18
CA GLU A 106 13.50 19.32 3.20
C GLU A 106 12.04 19.02 3.58
N THR A 107 11.59 17.76 3.75
CA THR A 107 10.25 17.54 4.37
C THR A 107 10.21 16.54 5.53
N PRO A 108 9.62 16.90 6.71
CA PRO A 108 9.71 16.10 7.94
C PRO A 108 8.92 14.79 7.92
N ASN A 109 8.11 14.53 6.88
CA ASN A 109 7.16 13.43 6.83
C ASN A 109 7.20 12.69 5.47
N ARG A 110 8.39 12.62 4.88
CA ARG A 110 8.66 12.12 3.52
C ARG A 110 8.23 10.67 3.28
N HIS A 111 8.45 9.83 4.28
CA HIS A 111 8.15 8.40 4.25
C HIS A 111 6.68 8.15 3.91
N TYR A 112 5.77 8.94 4.48
CA TYR A 112 4.34 8.67 4.42
C TYR A 112 3.64 9.25 3.19
N PHE A 113 4.11 10.40 2.68
CA PHE A 113 3.44 11.09 1.56
C PHE A 113 3.58 10.33 0.23
N LEU A 114 4.78 9.83 -0.07
CA LEU A 114 5.04 9.15 -1.34
C LEU A 114 4.52 7.72 -1.36
N ILE A 115 4.62 7.01 -0.22
CA ILE A 115 3.95 5.71 -0.04
C ILE A 115 2.45 5.87 -0.32
N ILE A 116 1.74 6.81 0.33
CA ILE A 116 0.30 7.04 0.05
C ILE A 116 0.04 7.32 -1.43
N SER A 117 0.88 8.13 -2.10
CA SER A 117 0.68 8.43 -3.52
C SER A 117 0.84 7.21 -4.43
N PHE A 118 1.82 6.34 -4.14
CA PHE A 118 2.04 5.10 -4.89
C PHE A 118 0.89 4.12 -4.63
N TYR A 119 0.50 3.97 -3.37
CA TYR A 119 -0.60 3.10 -2.94
C TYR A 119 -1.98 3.56 -3.41
N SER A 120 -2.22 4.87 -3.52
CA SER A 120 -3.46 5.45 -4.05
C SER A 120 -3.57 5.27 -5.56
N SER A 121 -2.46 5.07 -6.27
CA SER A 121 -2.47 4.83 -7.73
C SER A 121 -2.93 3.41 -8.11
N GLU A 122 -2.93 2.46 -7.17
CA GLU A 122 -3.37 1.07 -7.40
C GLU A 122 -4.78 0.76 -6.88
N ALA A 123 -5.35 1.65 -6.06
CA ALA A 123 -6.69 1.49 -5.51
C ALA A 123 -7.71 2.29 -6.35
N GLU A 124 -8.25 1.69 -7.40
CA GLU A 124 -9.40 2.25 -8.12
C GLU A 124 -10.72 1.60 -7.67
N GLU A 125 -11.65 2.49 -7.36
CA GLU A 125 -13.00 2.30 -6.82
C GLU A 125 -13.95 1.73 -7.89
N ILE A 126 -14.78 0.77 -7.50
CA ILE A 126 -15.98 0.38 -8.27
C ILE A 126 -17.09 1.32 -7.85
N GLU A 127 -17.27 2.43 -8.58
CA GLU A 127 -18.48 3.24 -8.50
C GLU A 127 -19.41 2.97 -9.69
N GLY A 128 -20.69 2.78 -9.33
CA GLY A 128 -21.78 2.33 -10.17
C GLY A 128 -22.01 3.15 -11.43
N GLU A 129 -22.51 2.44 -12.44
CA GLU A 129 -22.92 2.97 -13.73
C GLU A 129 -24.29 3.62 -13.60
N GLU A 130 -24.35 4.94 -13.77
CA GLU A 130 -25.50 5.60 -14.39
C GLU A 130 -25.09 5.97 -15.81
N GLU A 131 -25.85 5.46 -16.78
CA GLU A 131 -25.68 5.75 -18.21
C GLU A 131 -26.06 7.21 -18.48
N GLU A 132 -25.08 8.03 -18.87
CA GLU A 132 -25.32 9.38 -19.39
C GLU A 132 -24.64 9.52 -20.76
N GLU A 133 -25.34 10.19 -21.67
CA GLU A 133 -25.15 10.13 -23.12
C GLU A 133 -23.74 10.47 -23.62
N ASP A 134 -23.37 9.70 -24.64
CA ASP A 134 -22.16 9.73 -25.44
C ASP A 134 -21.88 11.11 -26.06
N ALA A 135 -20.83 11.75 -25.55
CA ALA A 135 -20.10 12.77 -26.28
C ALA A 135 -18.60 12.51 -26.15
N GLY A 136 -18.06 11.68 -27.06
CA GLY A 136 -16.66 11.24 -27.15
C GLY A 136 -15.54 12.22 -26.75
N MET A 137 -14.79 12.75 -27.73
CA MET A 137 -13.61 13.61 -27.50
C MET A 137 -13.88 15.01 -28.05
N LYS A 138 -13.63 16.03 -27.23
CA LYS A 138 -13.72 17.44 -27.62
C LYS A 138 -12.34 18.09 -27.56
N VAL A 139 -12.10 19.04 -28.44
CA VAL A 139 -10.88 19.86 -28.46
C VAL A 139 -11.29 21.27 -28.09
N GLU A 140 -10.81 21.75 -26.95
CA GLU A 140 -11.01 23.13 -26.50
C GLU A 140 -9.79 23.95 -26.89
N GLU A 141 -9.99 24.99 -27.68
CA GLU A 141 -8.88 25.85 -28.11
C GLU A 141 -8.44 26.77 -26.97
N ASN A 142 -7.29 26.46 -26.38
CA ASN A 142 -6.68 27.25 -25.31
C ASN A 142 -5.32 27.81 -25.76
N ASN A 143 -4.87 28.89 -25.12
CA ASN A 143 -3.54 29.47 -25.34
C ASN A 143 -2.77 29.49 -24.02
N ILE A 144 -1.53 29.01 -24.03
CA ILE A 144 -0.60 29.12 -22.89
C ILE A 144 0.46 30.15 -23.30
N GLY A 145 0.32 31.38 -22.80
CA GLY A 145 1.12 32.51 -23.25
C GLY A 145 0.81 32.87 -24.71
N GLU A 146 1.83 32.83 -25.58
CA GLU A 146 1.70 33.08 -27.03
C GLU A 146 1.43 31.81 -27.85
N TYR A 147 1.40 30.63 -27.22
CA TYR A 147 1.26 29.36 -27.93
C TYR A 147 -0.18 28.84 -27.86
N ALA A 148 -0.74 28.50 -29.02
CA ALA A 148 -1.99 27.74 -29.09
C ALA A 148 -1.76 26.31 -28.58
N CYS A 149 -2.34 26.01 -27.42
CA CYS A 149 -2.27 24.72 -26.76
C CYS A 149 -3.71 24.21 -26.55
N PRO A 150 -4.33 23.60 -27.57
CA PRO A 150 -5.66 23.06 -27.43
C PRO A 150 -5.69 21.93 -26.39
N GLU A 151 -6.73 21.92 -25.57
CA GLU A 151 -6.96 20.94 -24.52
C GLU A 151 -7.92 19.85 -25.02
N PHE A 152 -7.54 18.59 -24.82
CA PHE A 152 -8.36 17.45 -25.18
C PHE A 152 -9.24 17.04 -24.01
N VAL A 153 -10.53 17.36 -24.11
CA VAL A 153 -11.54 17.02 -23.11
C VAL A 153 -12.21 15.71 -23.51
N PHE A 154 -11.89 14.66 -22.78
CA PHE A 154 -12.45 13.32 -22.98
C PHE A 154 -13.67 13.08 -22.08
N SER A 155 -14.64 12.33 -22.60
CA SER A 155 -15.74 11.80 -21.78
C SER A 155 -15.24 10.86 -20.68
N LYS A 156 -16.05 10.64 -19.65
CA LYS A 156 -15.72 9.70 -18.56
C LYS A 156 -15.45 8.28 -19.10
N LEU A 157 -16.23 7.84 -20.10
CA LEU A 157 -16.05 6.55 -20.75
C LEU A 157 -14.74 6.49 -21.55
N GLU A 158 -14.42 7.53 -22.30
CA GLU A 158 -13.21 7.57 -23.14
C GLU A 158 -11.94 7.65 -22.28
N LYS A 159 -11.97 8.41 -21.17
CA LYS A 159 -10.93 8.37 -20.13
C LYS A 159 -10.76 6.93 -19.61
N LYS A 160 -11.83 6.29 -19.15
CA LYS A 160 -11.79 4.89 -18.67
C LYS A 160 -11.25 3.91 -19.74
N ARG A 161 -11.51 4.14 -21.02
CA ARG A 161 -10.98 3.32 -22.13
C ARG A 161 -9.47 3.51 -22.33
N ILE A 162 -8.98 4.76 -22.32
CA ILE A 162 -7.56 5.09 -22.50
C ILE A 162 -6.72 4.62 -21.31
N TYR A 163 -7.24 4.76 -20.09
CA TYR A 163 -6.56 4.34 -18.86
C TYR A 163 -6.62 2.82 -18.61
N ARG A 164 -7.41 2.05 -19.37
CA ARG A 164 -7.37 0.58 -19.27
C ARG A 164 -6.00 0.05 -19.71
N PRO A 165 -5.41 -0.91 -18.98
CA PRO A 165 -4.15 -1.54 -19.38
C PRO A 165 -4.28 -2.13 -20.78
N TRP A 166 -3.41 -1.72 -21.70
CA TRP A 166 -3.38 -2.22 -23.07
C TRP A 166 -3.00 -3.70 -23.08
N ARG A 167 -3.99 -4.59 -22.97
CA ARG A 167 -3.75 -6.04 -22.79
C ARG A 167 -3.08 -6.71 -23.99
N ARG A 168 -2.96 -6.03 -25.14
CA ARG A 168 -2.29 -6.49 -26.37
C ARG A 168 -1.72 -5.32 -27.19
N GLY A 169 -0.98 -4.40 -26.57
CA GLY A 169 -0.34 -3.30 -27.31
C GLY A 169 0.79 -3.78 -28.21
N VAL A 170 0.58 -3.84 -29.52
CA VAL A 170 1.68 -3.94 -30.50
C VAL A 170 2.16 -2.51 -30.77
N ILE A 171 3.34 -2.15 -30.27
CA ILE A 171 3.98 -0.88 -30.64
C ILE A 171 4.52 -1.05 -32.07
N VAL A 172 3.84 -0.47 -33.04
CA VAL A 172 4.31 -0.47 -34.43
C VAL A 172 5.40 0.58 -34.56
N LYS A 173 6.64 0.14 -34.74
CA LYS A 173 7.75 1.01 -35.11
C LYS A 173 7.54 1.46 -36.56
N LEU A 174 7.17 2.72 -36.75
CA LEU A 174 7.18 3.32 -38.08
C LEU A 174 8.64 3.49 -38.50
N LEU A 175 9.07 2.72 -39.50
CA LEU A 175 10.34 2.93 -40.18
C LEU A 175 10.10 3.97 -41.27
N GLY A 176 10.46 5.22 -40.97
CA GLY A 176 10.71 6.27 -41.94
C GLY A 176 12.21 6.55 -42.00
#